data_AF-A0A831UNE0-F1
#
_entry.id   AF-A0A831UNE0-F1
#
_cell.length_a   1.000
_cell.length_b   1.000
_cell.length_c   1.000
_cell.angle_alpha   90.00
_cell.angle_beta   90.00
_cell.angle_gamma   90.00
#
_symmetry.space_group_name_H-M   'P 1'
#
loop_
_entity.id
_entity.type
_entity.pdbx_description
1 polymer ?
#
loop_
_entity_poly.entity_id
_entity_poly.type
_entity_poly.pdbx_seq_one_letter_code
_entity_poly.pdbx_strand_id
1 'polypeptide(L)'
;AMQPEPPGMDPEEIKAEFGDRLAFCGLISTQKTLPFGTEQQCREEARHRLRVMTTNGGYIFSPAHCIQSDTPLDNVLAIYEEALGLAPGTLKQRRAPSSKADWTCGQLQPPGERHRPSGRRR
;
A
#
# COMPACT_ATOMS: atom_id res chain seq x y z
N ALA A 1 11.73 3.82 0.97
CA ALA A 1 11.21 3.18 -0.26
C ALA A 1 11.95 3.76 -1.46
N MET A 2 12.03 3.02 -2.55
CA MET A 2 12.76 3.39 -3.76
C MET A 2 12.05 4.54 -4.50
N GLN A 3 12.83 5.55 -4.90
CA GLN A 3 12.39 6.74 -5.63
C GLN A 3 12.56 6.53 -7.14
N PRO A 4 11.55 6.80 -7.98
CA PRO A 4 11.64 6.60 -9.43
C PRO A 4 12.27 7.76 -10.20
N GLU A 5 12.44 8.96 -9.61
CA GLU A 5 12.93 10.13 -10.34
C GLU A 5 14.46 10.23 -10.57
N PRO A 6 15.33 9.76 -9.66
CA PRO A 6 16.78 9.88 -9.85
C PRO A 6 17.25 9.14 -11.12
N PRO A 7 18.31 9.62 -11.80
CA PRO A 7 18.89 8.92 -12.94
C PRO A 7 19.31 7.48 -12.60
N GLY A 8 19.07 6.54 -13.51
CA GLY A 8 19.36 5.12 -13.29
C GLY A 8 18.34 4.38 -12.42
N MET A 9 17.21 5.02 -12.08
CA MET A 9 16.11 4.39 -11.33
C MET A 9 15.01 3.81 -12.24
N ASP A 10 15.36 3.42 -13.46
CA ASP A 10 14.42 2.80 -14.38
C ASP A 10 13.97 1.42 -13.84
N PRO A 11 12.66 1.16 -13.72
CA PRO A 11 12.16 -0.08 -13.14
C PRO A 11 12.63 -1.33 -13.89
N GLU A 12 12.71 -1.26 -15.22
CA GLU A 12 13.09 -2.38 -16.08
C GLU A 12 14.58 -2.69 -15.91
N GLU A 13 15.43 -1.66 -15.95
CA GLU A 13 16.88 -1.81 -15.75
C GLU A 13 17.19 -2.38 -14.37
N ILE A 14 16.61 -1.80 -13.31
CA ILE A 14 16.85 -2.23 -11.93
C ILE A 14 16.32 -3.63 -11.67
N LYS A 15 15.15 -3.96 -12.24
CA LYS A 15 14.61 -5.30 -12.09
C LYS A 15 15.47 -6.33 -12.82
N ALA A 16 16.01 -6.00 -14.00
CA ALA A 16 16.92 -6.87 -14.73
C ALA A 16 18.26 -7.07 -14.00
N GLU A 17 18.83 -6.01 -13.41
CA GLU A 17 20.15 -6.07 -12.79
C GLU A 17 20.13 -6.69 -11.39
N PHE A 18 19.11 -6.39 -10.58
CA PHE A 18 19.09 -6.76 -9.16
C PHE A 18 17.89 -7.61 -8.73
N GLY A 19 16.94 -7.89 -9.63
CA GLY A 19 15.66 -8.53 -9.31
C GLY A 19 15.73 -9.95 -8.75
N ASP A 20 16.82 -10.67 -9.01
CA ASP A 20 17.05 -12.01 -8.48
C ASP A 20 17.65 -12.01 -7.07
N ARG A 21 18.11 -10.86 -6.58
CA ARG A 21 18.85 -10.70 -5.32
C ARG A 21 18.14 -9.83 -4.31
N LEU A 22 17.34 -8.86 -4.78
CA LEU A 22 16.69 -7.86 -3.94
C LEU A 22 15.18 -7.85 -4.15
N ALA A 23 14.46 -7.57 -3.06
CA ALA A 23 13.07 -7.16 -3.11
C ALA A 23 12.98 -5.63 -3.09
N PHE A 24 12.06 -5.07 -3.87
CA PHE A 24 11.86 -3.63 -4.00
C PHE A 24 10.59 -3.19 -3.28
N CYS A 25 10.61 -2.01 -2.67
CA CYS A 25 9.40 -1.33 -2.21
C CYS A 25 9.40 0.12 -2.70
N GLY A 26 8.25 0.66 -3.08
CA GLY A 26 8.14 2.02 -3.60
C GLY A 26 7.82 2.08 -5.09
N LEU A 27 8.53 2.94 -5.82
CA LEU A 27 8.43 3.16 -7.27
C LEU A 27 7.17 3.86 -7.79
N ILE A 28 6.25 4.23 -6.90
CA ILE A 28 5.16 5.16 -7.22
C ILE A 28 5.60 6.59 -6.89
N SER A 29 5.62 7.45 -7.90
CA SER A 29 6.10 8.83 -7.82
C SER A 29 5.27 9.69 -6.88
N THR A 30 5.88 10.18 -5.79
CA THR A 30 5.27 11.18 -4.89
C THR A 30 5.69 12.61 -5.22
N GLN A 31 6.55 12.81 -6.22
CA GLN A 31 7.07 14.13 -6.61
C GLN A 31 6.48 14.61 -7.94
N LYS A 32 5.88 13.71 -8.73
CA LYS A 32 5.31 14.01 -10.06
C LYS A 32 3.89 13.49 -10.19
N THR A 33 3.72 12.20 -10.43
CA THR A 33 2.44 11.66 -10.90
C THR A 33 1.35 11.70 -9.82
N LEU A 34 1.67 11.25 -8.60
CA LEU A 34 0.67 11.17 -7.55
C LEU A 34 0.13 12.55 -7.14
N PRO A 35 0.95 13.60 -6.89
CA PRO A 35 0.44 14.93 -6.54
C PRO A 35 -0.10 15.74 -7.72
N PHE A 36 0.48 15.62 -8.93
CA PHE A 36 0.21 16.55 -10.04
C PHE A 36 -0.41 15.90 -11.29
N GLY A 37 -0.45 14.57 -11.35
CA GLY A 37 -1.02 13.83 -12.48
C GLY A 37 -2.54 13.66 -12.39
N THR A 38 -3.11 13.10 -13.45
CA THR A 38 -4.50 12.67 -13.49
C THR A 38 -4.68 11.28 -12.87
N GLU A 39 -5.91 10.91 -12.50
CA GLU A 39 -6.24 9.54 -12.06
C GLU A 39 -5.75 8.51 -13.10
N GLN A 40 -5.93 8.78 -14.38
CA GLN A 40 -5.53 7.87 -15.47
C GLN A 40 -4.01 7.69 -15.53
N GLN A 41 -3.24 8.77 -15.39
CA GLN A 41 -1.77 8.69 -15.33
C GLN A 41 -1.30 7.90 -14.11
N CYS A 42 -1.96 8.09 -12.97
CA CYS A 42 -1.68 7.30 -11.75
C CYS A 42 -1.95 5.81 -11.98
N ARG A 43 -3.05 5.46 -12.65
CA ARG A 43 -3.38 4.06 -13.00
C ARG A 43 -2.35 3.46 -13.94
N GLU A 44 -1.97 4.21 -14.96
CA GLU A 44 -0.96 3.78 -15.94
C GLU A 44 0.39 3.52 -15.28
N GLU A 45 0.83 4.42 -14.39
CA GLU A 45 2.04 4.23 -13.59
C GLU A 45 1.93 2.98 -12.73
N ALA A 46 0.87 2.86 -11.92
CA ALA A 46 0.66 1.70 -11.05
C ALA A 46 0.68 0.39 -11.85
N ARG A 47 -0.06 0.33 -12.96
CA ARG A 47 -0.11 -0.85 -13.83
C ARG A 47 1.23 -1.16 -14.46
N HIS A 48 2.01 -0.14 -14.83
CA HIS A 48 3.36 -0.31 -15.32
C HIS A 48 4.28 -0.95 -14.27
N ARG A 49 4.31 -0.38 -13.06
CA ARG A 49 5.17 -0.87 -11.97
C ARG A 49 4.78 -2.29 -11.56
N LEU A 50 3.48 -2.58 -11.49
CA LEU A 50 3.00 -3.93 -11.22
C LEU A 50 3.49 -4.90 -12.30
N ARG A 51 3.34 -4.59 -13.59
CA ARG A 51 3.80 -5.47 -14.68
C ARG A 51 5.30 -5.75 -14.63
N VAL A 52 6.12 -4.71 -14.45
CA VAL A 52 7.58 -4.84 -14.50
C VAL A 52 8.11 -5.50 -13.22
N MET A 53 7.78 -4.92 -12.06
CA MET A 53 8.45 -5.25 -10.80
C MET A 53 7.96 -6.56 -10.19
N THR A 54 6.73 -6.99 -10.47
CA THR A 54 6.20 -8.27 -9.95
C THR A 54 6.68 -9.50 -10.71
N THR A 55 7.36 -9.32 -11.85
CA THR A 55 7.99 -10.43 -12.57
C THR A 55 8.92 -11.19 -11.62
N ASN A 56 8.71 -12.50 -11.46
CA ASN A 56 9.43 -13.35 -10.50
C ASN A 56 9.31 -12.91 -9.03
N GLY A 57 8.29 -12.13 -8.68
CA GLY A 57 8.03 -11.65 -7.31
C GLY A 57 8.98 -10.55 -6.85
N GLY A 58 9.11 -10.37 -5.53
CA GLY A 58 10.06 -9.41 -4.94
C GLY A 58 9.66 -7.95 -5.06
N TYR A 59 8.36 -7.63 -5.14
CA TYR A 59 7.90 -6.24 -5.16
C TYR A 59 6.79 -5.98 -4.14
N ILE A 60 7.01 -4.96 -3.31
CA ILE A 60 6.06 -4.42 -2.35
C ILE A 60 5.57 -3.09 -2.90
N PHE A 61 4.36 -3.11 -3.47
CA PHE A 61 3.73 -1.93 -4.03
C PHE A 61 3.51 -0.87 -2.93
N SER A 62 4.10 0.31 -3.12
CA SER A 62 4.03 1.41 -2.16
C SER A 62 4.39 2.73 -2.85
N PRO A 63 3.92 3.88 -2.34
CA PRO A 63 4.54 5.17 -2.59
C PRO A 63 6.05 5.17 -2.31
N ALA A 64 6.80 5.97 -3.07
CA ALA A 64 8.24 6.15 -2.87
C ALA A 64 8.58 6.87 -1.54
N HIS A 65 7.65 7.69 -1.05
CA HIS A 65 7.70 8.36 0.26
C HIS A 65 6.29 8.50 0.84
N CYS A 66 6.15 9.07 2.04
CA CYS A 66 4.85 9.41 2.60
C CYS A 66 4.02 10.27 1.64
N ILE A 67 2.75 9.91 1.46
CA ILE A 67 1.77 10.70 0.72
C ILE A 67 1.54 12.02 1.48
N GLN A 68 1.59 13.14 0.77
CA GLN A 68 1.42 14.47 1.35
C GLN A 68 -0.07 14.86 1.40
N SER A 69 -0.44 15.79 2.28
CA SER A 69 -1.84 16.17 2.52
C SER A 69 -2.52 16.86 1.34
N ASP A 70 -1.72 17.42 0.44
CA ASP A 70 -2.15 18.09 -0.79
C ASP A 70 -2.35 17.13 -1.97
N THR A 71 -1.97 15.85 -1.83
CA THR A 71 -2.15 14.85 -2.86
C THR A 71 -3.63 14.54 -3.04
N PRO A 72 -4.19 14.64 -4.26
CA PRO A 72 -5.59 14.32 -4.51
C PRO A 72 -5.93 12.89 -4.08
N LEU A 73 -6.97 12.73 -3.25
CA LEU A 73 -7.43 11.43 -2.77
C LEU A 73 -7.71 10.46 -3.93
N ASP A 74 -8.30 10.99 -5.00
CA ASP A 74 -8.66 10.23 -6.19
C ASP A 74 -7.44 9.56 -6.86
N ASN A 75 -6.30 10.26 -6.90
CA ASN A 75 -5.05 9.70 -7.41
C ASN A 75 -4.54 8.57 -6.52
N VAL A 76 -4.64 8.75 -5.20
CA VAL A 76 -4.24 7.72 -4.22
C VAL A 76 -5.12 6.48 -4.33
N LEU A 77 -6.43 6.64 -4.44
CA LEU A 77 -7.35 5.51 -4.60
C LEU A 77 -7.11 4.79 -5.93
N ALA A 78 -6.85 5.54 -7.00
CA ALA A 78 -6.61 4.99 -8.33
C ALA A 78 -5.42 4.01 -8.37
N ILE A 79 -4.30 4.34 -7.71
CA ILE A 79 -3.14 3.43 -7.65
C ILE A 79 -3.42 2.14 -6.88
N TYR A 80 -4.19 2.21 -5.78
CA TYR A 80 -4.53 1.04 -4.97
C TYR A 80 -5.60 0.17 -5.62
N GLU A 81 -6.54 0.76 -6.35
CA GLU A 81 -7.50 0.01 -7.17
C GLU A 81 -6.76 -0.86 -8.19
N GLU A 82 -5.77 -0.32 -8.90
CA GLU A 82 -4.96 -1.11 -9.84
C GLU A 82 -4.17 -2.21 -9.13
N ALA A 83 -3.54 -1.90 -7.98
CA ALA A 83 -2.78 -2.88 -7.20
C ALA A 83 -3.66 -4.03 -6.67
N LEU A 84 -4.93 -3.75 -6.38
CA LEU A 84 -5.90 -4.74 -5.89
C LEU A 84 -6.71 -5.41 -7.02
N GLY A 85 -6.50 -5.01 -8.29
CA GLY A 85 -7.28 -5.52 -9.43
C GLY A 85 -8.77 -5.12 -9.38
N LEU A 86 -9.08 -3.97 -8.78
CA LEU A 86 -10.44 -3.46 -8.63
C LEU A 86 -10.82 -2.55 -9.81
N ALA A 87 -12.13 -2.50 -10.12
CA ALA A 87 -12.65 -1.56 -11.10
C ALA A 87 -12.51 -0.11 -10.61
N PRO A 88 -12.30 0.87 -11.51
CA PRO A 88 -12.20 2.29 -11.15
C PRO A 88 -13.38 2.78 -10.29
N GLY A 89 -13.07 3.48 -9.18
CA GLY A 89 -14.06 4.06 -8.27
C GLY A 89 -14.64 3.08 -7.25
N THR A 90 -14.21 1.81 -7.25
CA THR A 90 -14.63 0.82 -6.25
C THR A 90 -14.32 1.28 -4.82
N LEU A 91 -13.14 1.85 -4.58
CA LEU A 91 -12.75 2.27 -3.23
C LEU A 91 -13.50 3.53 -2.78
N LYS A 92 -13.89 4.42 -3.71
CA LYS A 92 -14.73 5.59 -3.39
C LYS A 92 -16.13 5.20 -2.89
N GLN A 93 -16.66 4.08 -3.39
CA GLN A 93 -18.01 3.62 -3.07
C GLN A 93 -18.09 2.75 -1.81
N ARG A 94 -16.95 2.27 -1.30
CA ARG A 94 -16.90 1.49 -0.06
C ARG A 94 -17.19 2.38 1.13
N ARG A 95 -18.44 2.35 1.59
CA ARG A 95 -18.81 2.93 2.88
C ARG A 95 -18.10 2.18 4.01
N ALA A 96 -17.51 2.91 4.94
CA ALA A 96 -17.03 2.31 6.19
C ALA A 96 -18.20 1.58 6.88
N PRO A 97 -17.96 0.42 7.52
CA PRO A 97 -18.98 -0.25 8.30
C PRO A 97 -19.58 0.73 9.31
N SER A 98 -20.90 0.79 9.38
CA SER A 98 -21.66 1.77 10.18
C SER A 98 -21.52 1.59 11.69
N SER A 99 -20.91 0.48 12.15
CA SER A 99 -20.50 0.35 13.54
C SER A 99 -19.22 1.13 13.74
N LYS A 100 -19.28 2.18 14.58
CA LYS A 100 -18.09 2.84 15.12
C LYS A 100 -17.12 1.75 15.59
N ALA A 101 -16.09 1.46 14.80
CA ALA A 101 -14.90 0.84 15.36
C ALA A 101 -14.34 1.94 16.26
N ASP A 102 -14.47 1.77 17.57
CA ASP A 102 -13.86 2.63 18.56
C ASP A 102 -12.34 2.53 18.38
N TRP A 103 -11.78 3.44 17.58
CA TRP A 103 -10.34 3.64 17.41
C TRP A 103 -9.72 4.34 18.62
N THR A 104 -10.31 4.18 19.81
CA THR A 104 -9.71 4.68 21.04
C THR A 104 -8.52 3.80 21.39
N CYS A 105 -7.33 4.41 21.33
CA CYS A 105 -6.09 3.88 21.86
C CYS A 105 -6.28 3.60 23.37
N GLY A 106 -6.80 2.41 23.73
CA GLY A 106 -7.10 2.11 25.13
C GLY A 106 -7.84 0.80 25.44
N GLN A 107 -8.39 0.06 24.47
CA GLN A 107 -9.19 -1.15 24.77
C GLN A 107 -8.66 -2.47 24.17
N LEU A 108 -7.34 -2.63 24.07
CA LEU A 108 -6.76 -3.98 24.06
C LEU A 108 -6.78 -4.54 25.50
N GLN A 109 -7.91 -5.13 25.90
CA GLN A 109 -7.85 -6.14 26.96
C GLN A 109 -7.41 -7.46 26.32
N PRO A 110 -6.38 -8.14 26.86
CA PRO A 110 -5.96 -9.44 26.34
C PRO A 110 -7.11 -10.47 26.49
N PRO A 111 -7.28 -11.40 25.54
CA PRO A 111 -8.35 -12.37 25.60
C PRO A 111 -8.11 -13.39 26.72
N GLY A 112 -8.99 -13.37 27.74
CA GLY A 112 -9.38 -14.55 28.50
C GLY A 112 -8.35 -15.16 29.45
N GLU A 113 -8.09 -14.52 30.58
CA GLU A 113 -7.68 -15.26 31.79
C GLU A 113 -8.88 -16.10 32.25
N ARG A 114 -8.87 -17.40 31.91
CA ARG A 114 -9.76 -18.37 32.55
C ARG A 114 -9.45 -18.44 34.03
N HIS A 115 -10.33 -17.84 34.83
CA HIS A 115 -10.35 -17.96 36.28
C HIS A 115 -10.43 -19.46 36.65
N ARG A 116 -9.33 -20.03 37.16
CA ARG A 116 -9.34 -21.38 37.74
C ARG A 116 -10.09 -21.30 39.08
N PRO A 117 -11.14 -22.11 39.32
CA PRO A 117 -11.71 -22.19 40.65
C PRO A 117 -10.68 -22.82 41.59
N SER A 118 -10.47 -22.19 42.75
CA SER A 118 -9.58 -22.67 43.81
C SER A 118 -10.13 -23.98 44.39
N GLY A 119 -9.63 -25.09 43.85
CA GLY A 119 -9.87 -26.43 44.38
C GLY A 119 -9.17 -26.63 45.74
N ARG A 120 -9.99 -26.96 46.74
CA ARG A 120 -9.68 -27.38 48.11
C ARG A 120 -8.30 -28.04 48.30
N ARG A 121 -7.59 -27.54 49.32
CA ARG A 121 -6.56 -28.29 50.06
C ARG A 121 -7.12 -29.63 50.53
N ARG A 122 -6.40 -30.71 50.23
CA ARG A 122 -6.27 -31.89 51.08
C ARG A 122 -4.78 -32.17 51.22
#